data_AF-A0A536W3N7-F1
#
_entry.id   AF-A0A536W3N7-F1
#
_cell.length_a   1.000
_cell.length_b   1.000
_cell.length_c   1.000
_cell.angle_alpha   90.00
_cell.angle_beta   90.00
_cell.angle_gamma   90.00
#
_symmetry.space_group_name_H-M   'P 1'
#
loop_
_entity.id
_entity.type
_entity.pdbx_description
1 polymer ?
#
loop_
_entity_poly.entity_id
_entity_poly.type
_entity_poly.pdbx_seq_one_letter_code
_entity_poly.pdbx_strand_id
1 'polypeptide(L)'
;MRHISVEPPPFFHRGPSPLARLAFFGLLSLALLFADTRYRYLESVRHAVAVVLYPVQRAVQLPAEVLGQVTSYFSSQAALAEDNAALRQQLLSEAPVVQGYQLLLQENARLRALLNVEKRFQGATTAAEVLYSGRDPFTQKLFVDKGESAGVQPGQAVIDEVGVVGQVTRVFPYMAEVTLLTDKDHAVPVKVERSGVRSVMYGAGSGRLPELRFLSPNVEIQAGDKLLTSGIDGTYPSGLAVAQVVSVERETGQIFARVTCKPLAGVEKSPHLLILGRAAAPPQRPEEPAESDTPRKGRGRHRGIANLVPVSGVTLRLQPDFLALVLLYWCIQEPRLISVGMAWCLGLLMDVADATVFGQHALAYAVLAYAAEYFRRRVLRFPLWQQAAQVAILLLFCAALVLLVRVVGGAPIPRWTYAVGPLVGALLWPVVTTLLQWPQRPRRSQAEV
;
A
#
# COMPACT_ATOMS: atom_id res chain seq x y z
N MET A 1 8.16 -70.64 -64.73
CA MET A 1 6.91 -70.02 -65.23
C MET A 1 6.65 -68.75 -64.42
N ARG A 2 6.43 -67.59 -65.07
CA ARG A 2 6.00 -66.37 -64.37
C ARG A 2 4.47 -66.35 -64.35
N HIS A 3 3.85 -66.44 -63.18
CA HIS A 3 2.42 -66.17 -63.04
C HIS A 3 2.19 -64.66 -63.20
N ILE A 4 1.60 -64.27 -64.33
CA ILE A 4 1.10 -62.91 -64.53
C ILE A 4 -0.35 -62.90 -64.03
N SER A 5 -0.56 -62.43 -62.81
CA SER A 5 -1.89 -62.21 -62.24
C SER A 5 -2.52 -61.00 -62.92
N VAL A 6 -3.31 -61.24 -63.97
CA VAL A 6 -4.16 -60.20 -64.56
C VAL A 6 -5.41 -60.07 -63.70
N GLU A 7 -5.43 -59.11 -62.77
CA GLU A 7 -6.65 -58.73 -62.07
C GLU A 7 -7.64 -58.11 -63.09
N PRO A 8 -8.89 -58.58 -63.16
CA PRO A 8 -9.91 -57.93 -63.99
C PRO A 8 -10.22 -56.53 -63.43
N PRO A 9 -10.52 -55.54 -64.28
CA PRO A 9 -10.82 -54.19 -63.81
C PRO A 9 -12.06 -54.21 -62.90
N PRO A 10 -12.03 -53.53 -61.73
CA PRO A 10 -13.14 -53.56 -60.78
C PRO A 10 -14.37 -52.84 -61.34
N PHE A 11 -15.28 -53.62 -61.90
CA PHE A 11 -16.58 -53.16 -62.37
C PHE A 11 -17.51 -52.88 -61.18
N PHE A 12 -17.92 -51.61 -61.06
CA PHE A 12 -19.10 -51.14 -60.32
C PHE A 12 -19.24 -51.50 -58.82
N HIS A 13 -18.49 -50.78 -57.97
CA HIS A 13 -19.08 -50.18 -56.76
C HIS A 13 -18.58 -48.74 -56.56
N ARG A 14 -18.96 -47.85 -57.48
CA ARG A 14 -18.92 -46.41 -57.20
C ARG A 14 -20.09 -46.11 -56.27
N GLY A 15 -19.81 -45.78 -55.01
CA GLY A 15 -20.83 -45.28 -54.09
C GLY A 15 -21.53 -44.02 -54.66
N PRO A 16 -22.65 -43.56 -54.06
CA PRO A 16 -23.46 -42.47 -54.60
C PRO A 16 -22.60 -41.26 -54.95
N SER A 17 -22.90 -40.61 -56.08
CA SER A 17 -22.06 -39.51 -56.61
C SER A 17 -21.91 -38.39 -55.58
N PRO A 18 -20.80 -37.63 -55.57
CA PRO A 18 -20.59 -36.54 -54.61
C PRO A 18 -21.75 -35.52 -54.60
N LEU A 19 -22.35 -35.27 -55.78
CA LEU A 19 -23.52 -34.41 -55.94
C LEU A 19 -24.77 -35.05 -55.31
N ALA A 20 -25.03 -36.35 -55.51
CA ALA A 20 -26.15 -37.05 -54.87
C ALA A 20 -26.03 -37.06 -53.33
N ARG A 21 -24.80 -37.18 -52.79
CA ARG A 21 -24.54 -37.04 -51.35
C ARG A 21 -24.84 -35.62 -50.86
N LEU A 22 -24.34 -34.60 -51.57
CA LEU A 22 -24.62 -33.21 -51.23
C LEU A 22 -26.12 -32.91 -51.27
N ALA A 23 -26.83 -33.38 -52.29
CA ALA A 23 -28.29 -33.19 -52.41
C ALA A 23 -29.04 -33.87 -51.25
N PHE A 24 -28.69 -35.11 -50.91
CA PHE A 24 -29.29 -35.83 -49.79
C PHE A 24 -29.04 -35.14 -48.45
N PHE A 25 -27.78 -34.87 -48.10
CA PHE A 25 -27.43 -34.23 -46.82
C PHE A 25 -27.89 -32.76 -46.76
N GLY A 26 -27.91 -32.05 -47.88
CA GLY A 26 -28.43 -30.69 -47.97
C GLY A 26 -29.95 -30.62 -47.77
N LEU A 27 -30.72 -31.51 -48.38
CA LEU A 27 -32.16 -31.65 -48.13
C LEU A 27 -32.44 -32.07 -46.67
N LEU A 28 -31.63 -32.98 -46.12
CA LEU A 28 -31.77 -33.41 -44.73
C LEU A 28 -31.46 -32.27 -43.75
N SER A 29 -30.40 -31.48 -43.99
CA SER A 29 -30.13 -30.24 -43.23
C SER A 29 -31.26 -29.23 -43.34
N LEU A 30 -31.82 -29.02 -44.53
CA LEU A 30 -32.93 -28.08 -44.72
C LEU A 30 -34.20 -28.55 -43.99
N ALA A 31 -34.47 -29.86 -43.99
CA ALA A 31 -35.57 -30.45 -43.24
C ALA A 31 -35.37 -30.33 -41.71
N LEU A 32 -34.16 -30.54 -41.20
CA LEU A 32 -33.81 -30.31 -39.80
C LEU A 32 -34.00 -28.83 -39.40
N LEU A 33 -33.51 -27.91 -40.22
CA LEU A 33 -33.63 -26.47 -39.98
C LEU A 33 -35.10 -26.00 -40.01
N PHE A 34 -35.90 -26.54 -40.93
CA PHE A 34 -37.34 -26.29 -40.95
C PHE A 34 -38.05 -26.89 -39.73
N ALA A 35 -37.63 -28.08 -39.28
CA ALA A 35 -38.21 -28.70 -38.08
C ALA A 35 -37.87 -27.91 -36.81
N ASP A 36 -36.62 -27.47 -36.65
CA ASP A 36 -36.15 -26.68 -35.51
C ASP A 36 -36.90 -25.34 -35.41
N THR A 37 -36.95 -24.60 -36.52
CA THR A 37 -37.65 -23.30 -36.60
C THR A 37 -39.16 -23.41 -36.40
N ARG A 38 -39.79 -24.52 -36.82
CA ARG A 38 -41.25 -24.68 -36.72
C ARG A 38 -41.73 -25.27 -35.38
N TYR A 39 -40.94 -26.14 -34.74
CA TYR A 39 -41.41 -26.96 -33.62
C TYR A 39 -40.65 -26.77 -32.29
N ARG A 40 -39.47 -26.14 -32.24
CA ARG A 40 -38.62 -25.99 -31.01
C ARG A 40 -38.28 -27.30 -30.26
N TYR A 41 -38.54 -28.47 -30.83
CA TYR A 41 -38.42 -29.77 -30.16
C TYR A 41 -36.98 -30.16 -29.77
N LEU A 42 -35.97 -29.52 -30.38
CA LEU A 42 -34.56 -29.88 -30.20
C LEU A 42 -33.93 -29.25 -28.94
N GLU A 43 -34.59 -28.29 -28.28
CA GLU A 43 -34.11 -27.77 -26.99
C GLU A 43 -34.05 -28.88 -25.92
N SER A 44 -35.09 -29.73 -25.85
CA SER A 44 -35.15 -30.87 -24.91
C SER A 44 -34.06 -31.91 -25.16
N VAL A 45 -33.73 -32.18 -26.43
CA VAL A 45 -32.65 -33.12 -26.81
C VAL A 45 -31.28 -32.52 -26.47
N ARG A 46 -31.08 -31.23 -26.75
CA ARG A 46 -29.88 -30.47 -26.38
C ARG A 46 -29.66 -30.49 -24.86
N HIS A 47 -30.71 -30.32 -24.06
CA HIS A 47 -30.63 -30.44 -22.60
C HIS A 47 -30.28 -31.86 -22.13
N ALA A 48 -30.87 -32.91 -22.73
CA ALA A 48 -30.53 -34.30 -22.37
C ALA A 48 -29.06 -34.64 -22.66
N VAL A 49 -28.52 -34.23 -23.83
CA VAL A 49 -27.10 -34.45 -24.19
C VAL A 49 -26.17 -33.65 -23.29
N ALA A 50 -26.51 -32.39 -22.98
CA ALA A 50 -25.71 -31.55 -22.09
C ALA A 50 -25.61 -32.12 -20.67
N VAL A 51 -26.70 -32.67 -20.12
CA VAL A 51 -26.73 -33.30 -18.79
C VAL A 51 -25.80 -34.53 -18.72
N VAL A 52 -25.68 -35.31 -19.80
CA VAL A 52 -24.80 -36.49 -19.86
C VAL A 52 -23.32 -36.10 -19.98
N LEU A 53 -22.98 -35.03 -20.71
CA LEU A 53 -21.59 -34.57 -20.87
C LEU A 53 -21.06 -33.75 -19.68
N TYR A 54 -21.93 -33.01 -18.98
CA TYR A 54 -21.57 -32.13 -17.87
C TYR A 54 -20.70 -32.77 -16.76
N PRO A 55 -20.99 -33.99 -16.23
CA PRO A 55 -20.16 -34.58 -15.18
C PRO A 55 -18.74 -34.89 -15.65
N VAL A 56 -18.54 -35.26 -16.92
CA VAL A 56 -17.20 -35.55 -17.48
C VAL A 56 -16.37 -34.26 -17.56
N GLN A 57 -16.98 -33.15 -18.01
CA GLN A 57 -16.33 -31.85 -18.07
C GLN A 57 -15.89 -31.37 -16.67
N ARG A 58 -16.74 -31.57 -15.65
CA ARG A 58 -16.44 -31.20 -14.26
C ARG A 58 -15.35 -32.07 -13.62
N ALA A 59 -15.33 -33.38 -13.92
CA ALA A 59 -14.33 -34.31 -13.42
C ALA A 59 -12.90 -33.98 -13.91
N VAL A 60 -12.76 -33.45 -15.14
CA VAL A 60 -11.46 -33.03 -15.70
C VAL A 60 -10.91 -31.75 -15.03
N GLN A 61 -11.78 -30.89 -14.48
CA GLN A 61 -11.36 -29.60 -13.90
C GLN A 61 -11.08 -29.67 -12.39
N LEU A 62 -11.75 -30.60 -11.67
CA LEU A 62 -11.62 -30.78 -10.22
C LEU A 62 -10.19 -30.90 -9.65
N PRO A 63 -9.23 -31.63 -10.27
CA PRO A 63 -7.90 -31.79 -9.71
C PRO A 63 -7.10 -30.48 -9.58
N ALA A 64 -7.30 -29.54 -10.51
CA ALA A 64 -6.55 -28.29 -10.54
C ALA A 64 -6.93 -27.34 -9.40
N GLU A 65 -8.22 -27.30 -9.02
CA GLU A 65 -8.71 -26.43 -7.95
C GLU A 65 -8.27 -26.92 -6.56
N VAL A 66 -8.30 -28.23 -6.32
CA VAL A 66 -7.93 -28.82 -5.02
C VAL A 66 -6.43 -28.74 -4.76
N LEU A 67 -5.57 -29.02 -5.75
CA LEU A 67 -4.11 -28.86 -5.59
C LEU A 67 -3.70 -27.39 -5.37
N GLY A 68 -4.40 -26.43 -5.98
CA GLY A 68 -4.18 -25.00 -5.74
C GLY A 68 -4.53 -24.58 -4.31
N GLN A 69 -5.61 -25.10 -3.73
CA GLN A 69 -6.03 -24.74 -2.37
C GLN A 69 -5.07 -25.29 -1.31
N VAL A 70 -4.62 -26.54 -1.41
CA VAL A 70 -3.69 -27.14 -0.42
C VAL A 70 -2.34 -26.42 -0.41
N THR A 71 -1.78 -26.09 -1.59
CA THR A 71 -0.53 -25.33 -1.67
C THR A 71 -0.69 -23.91 -1.12
N SER A 72 -1.82 -23.24 -1.40
CA SER A 72 -2.10 -21.90 -0.85
C SER A 72 -2.21 -21.86 0.68
N TYR A 73 -2.77 -22.90 1.32
CA TYR A 73 -2.96 -22.93 2.77
C TYR A 73 -1.64 -23.05 3.54
N PHE A 74 -0.72 -23.91 3.07
CA PHE A 74 0.61 -24.03 3.70
C PHE A 74 1.52 -22.84 3.38
N SER A 75 1.41 -22.22 2.19
CA SER A 75 2.12 -20.96 1.93
C SER A 75 1.58 -19.80 2.77
N SER A 76 0.28 -19.77 3.08
CA SER A 76 -0.32 -18.64 3.81
C SER A 76 0.11 -18.57 5.28
N GLN A 77 0.29 -19.70 5.98
CA GLN A 77 0.78 -19.65 7.37
C GLN A 77 2.25 -19.20 7.46
N ALA A 78 3.10 -19.63 6.52
CA ALA A 78 4.48 -19.17 6.44
C ALA A 78 4.55 -17.66 6.14
N ALA A 79 3.80 -17.20 5.12
CA ALA A 79 3.70 -15.78 4.78
C ALA A 79 3.12 -14.94 5.94
N LEU A 80 2.06 -15.40 6.61
CA LEU A 80 1.49 -14.69 7.78
C LEU A 80 2.46 -14.62 8.96
N ALA A 81 3.31 -15.63 9.16
CA ALA A 81 4.34 -15.60 10.19
C ALA A 81 5.48 -14.64 9.83
N GLU A 82 5.88 -14.59 8.55
CA GLU A 82 6.86 -13.65 8.01
C GLU A 82 6.35 -12.21 8.07
N ASP A 83 5.11 -11.95 7.64
CA ASP A 83 4.41 -10.66 7.77
C ASP A 83 4.33 -10.22 9.24
N ASN A 84 3.99 -11.13 10.17
CA ASN A 84 3.92 -10.80 11.59
C ASN A 84 5.30 -10.49 12.19
N ALA A 85 6.34 -11.19 11.74
CA ALA A 85 7.73 -10.91 12.12
C ALA A 85 8.20 -9.56 11.56
N ALA A 86 7.91 -9.26 10.29
CA ALA A 86 8.22 -7.99 9.64
C ALA A 86 7.49 -6.82 10.30
N LEU A 87 6.19 -6.96 10.60
CA LEU A 87 5.41 -5.95 11.32
C LEU A 87 5.93 -5.74 12.75
N ARG A 88 6.32 -6.80 13.47
CA ARG A 88 6.97 -6.67 14.78
C ARG A 88 8.32 -5.94 14.68
N GLN A 89 9.13 -6.27 13.68
CA GLN A 89 10.39 -5.58 13.42
C GLN A 89 10.17 -4.10 13.08
N GLN A 90 9.14 -3.79 12.29
CA GLN A 90 8.75 -2.41 11.99
C GLN A 90 8.34 -1.66 13.25
N LEU A 91 7.46 -2.22 14.09
CA LEU A 91 7.06 -1.62 15.38
C LEU A 91 8.27 -1.37 16.30
N LEU A 92 9.23 -2.30 16.36
CA LEU A 92 10.47 -2.13 17.12
C LEU A 92 11.38 -1.04 16.55
N SER A 93 11.38 -0.82 15.23
CA SER A 93 12.13 0.26 14.59
C SER A 93 11.46 1.64 14.69
N GLU A 94 10.12 1.68 14.78
CA GLU A 94 9.34 2.92 14.93
C GLU A 94 9.26 3.41 16.39
N ALA A 95 9.30 2.50 17.38
CA ALA A 95 9.17 2.87 18.79
C ALA A 95 10.19 3.94 19.28
N PRO A 96 11.49 3.89 18.92
CA PRO A 96 12.44 4.95 19.27
C PRO A 96 12.10 6.30 18.64
N VAL A 97 11.54 6.31 17.43
CA VAL A 97 11.13 7.54 16.73
C VAL A 97 9.94 8.20 17.45
N VAL A 98 8.95 7.40 17.85
CA VAL A 98 7.80 7.88 18.63
C VAL A 98 8.24 8.42 20.00
N GLN A 99 9.17 7.73 20.68
CA GLN A 99 9.73 8.20 21.95
C GLN A 99 10.51 9.50 21.80
N GLY A 100 11.36 9.61 20.78
CA GLY A 100 12.10 10.84 20.46
C GLY A 100 11.18 12.02 20.15
N TYR A 101 10.09 11.79 19.42
CA TYR A 101 9.08 12.81 19.14
C TYR A 101 8.35 13.29 20.42
N GLN A 102 8.04 12.38 21.35
CA GLN A 102 7.44 12.75 22.64
C GLN A 102 8.39 13.60 23.50
N LEU A 103 9.68 13.25 23.55
CA LEU A 103 10.69 14.04 24.26
C LEU A 103 10.84 15.45 23.65
N LEU A 104 10.89 15.55 22.31
CA LEU A 104 10.95 16.83 21.60
C LEU A 104 9.72 17.71 21.87
N LEU A 105 8.52 17.14 21.97
CA LEU A 105 7.31 17.88 22.35
C LEU A 105 7.38 18.41 23.79
N GLN A 106 7.90 17.61 24.74
CA GLN A 106 8.09 18.03 26.13
C GLN A 106 9.11 19.17 26.23
N GLU A 107 10.25 19.05 25.55
CA GLU A 107 11.26 20.11 25.48
C GLU A 107 10.69 21.38 24.84
N ASN A 108 9.97 21.28 23.71
CA ASN A 108 9.40 22.46 23.05
C ASN A 108 8.34 23.16 23.91
N ALA A 109 7.48 22.39 24.59
CA ALA A 109 6.51 22.93 25.54
C ALA A 109 7.21 23.68 26.69
N ARG A 110 8.34 23.16 27.17
CA ARG A 110 9.13 23.74 28.23
C ARG A 110 9.90 25.00 27.82
N LEU A 111 10.54 25.00 26.66
CA LEU A 111 11.18 26.19 26.09
C LEU A 111 10.15 27.32 25.89
N ARG A 112 8.92 26.99 25.45
CA ARG A 112 7.81 27.96 25.41
C ARG A 112 7.40 28.46 26.80
N ALA A 113 7.46 27.61 27.82
CA ALA A 113 7.18 28.02 29.20
C ALA A 113 8.26 28.97 29.74
N LEU A 114 9.55 28.68 29.52
CA LEU A 114 10.67 29.58 29.84
C LEU A 114 10.54 30.93 29.13
N LEU A 115 10.28 30.94 27.81
CA LEU A 115 10.04 32.17 27.03
C LEU A 115 8.84 32.98 27.56
N ASN A 116 7.84 32.33 28.17
CA ASN A 116 6.71 33.00 28.81
C ASN A 116 7.05 33.50 30.23
N VAL A 117 8.05 32.93 30.91
CA VAL A 117 8.58 33.45 32.19
C VAL A 117 9.45 34.67 31.92
N GLU A 118 10.37 34.59 30.95
CA GLU A 118 11.18 35.71 30.45
C GLU A 118 10.32 36.92 30.11
N LYS A 119 9.28 36.75 29.27
CA LYS A 119 8.36 37.86 28.90
C LYS A 119 7.58 38.49 30.05
N ARG A 120 7.43 37.80 31.19
CA ARG A 120 6.78 38.34 32.40
C ARG A 120 7.76 39.05 33.31
N PHE A 121 9.06 38.76 33.19
CA PHE A 121 10.09 39.38 33.98
C PHE A 121 10.53 40.71 33.35
N GLN A 122 10.37 41.82 34.06
CA GLN A 122 10.64 43.17 33.54
C GLN A 122 12.13 43.57 33.67
N GLY A 123 13.04 42.61 33.54
CA GLY A 123 14.48 42.81 33.70
C GLY A 123 15.28 41.99 32.71
N ALA A 124 16.59 42.23 32.63
CA ALA A 124 17.47 41.43 31.79
C ALA A 124 17.45 39.95 32.21
N THR A 125 17.49 39.05 31.23
CA THR A 125 17.54 37.60 31.42
C THR A 125 18.58 37.00 30.49
N THR A 126 19.32 36.01 30.98
CA THR A 126 20.28 35.25 30.17
C THR A 126 19.85 33.79 30.19
N ALA A 127 19.38 33.27 29.05
CA ALA A 127 19.11 31.85 28.88
C ALA A 127 20.41 31.05 28.93
N ALA A 128 20.43 29.96 29.69
CA ALA A 128 21.60 29.14 29.94
C ALA A 128 21.24 27.65 29.95
N GLU A 129 22.13 26.81 29.42
CA GLU A 129 22.01 25.36 29.43
C GLU A 129 22.94 24.75 30.48
N VAL A 130 22.48 23.66 31.10
CA VAL A 130 23.25 22.85 32.04
C VAL A 130 24.30 22.02 31.30
N LEU A 131 25.57 22.26 31.62
CA LEU A 131 26.69 21.46 31.11
C LEU A 131 26.86 20.16 31.92
N TYR A 132 26.90 20.28 33.25
CA TYR A 132 27.05 19.14 34.16
C TYR A 132 26.72 19.52 35.62
N SER A 133 26.34 18.52 36.42
CA SER A 133 26.25 18.62 37.88
C SER A 133 27.62 18.40 38.55
N GLY A 134 27.82 19.03 39.71
CA GLY A 134 28.99 18.82 40.55
C GLY A 134 29.07 17.38 41.05
N ARG A 135 30.29 16.84 41.13
CA ARG A 135 30.55 15.43 41.53
C ARG A 135 30.74 15.22 43.05
N ASP A 136 30.62 16.28 43.84
CA ASP A 136 30.80 16.24 45.30
C ASP A 136 29.50 15.81 46.00
N PRO A 137 29.47 14.70 46.78
CA PRO A 137 28.28 14.29 47.52
C PRO A 137 27.82 15.30 48.59
N PHE A 138 28.70 16.19 49.04
CA PHE A 138 28.44 17.13 50.13
C PHE A 138 28.04 18.54 49.66
N THR A 139 28.20 18.87 48.38
CA THR A 139 27.77 20.17 47.81
C THR A 139 26.95 20.00 46.53
N GLN A 140 25.79 20.65 46.49
CA GLN A 140 24.85 20.59 45.37
C GLN A 140 25.08 21.78 44.44
N LYS A 141 25.89 21.54 43.42
CA LYS A 141 26.36 22.54 42.47
C LYS A 141 26.08 22.12 41.03
N LEU A 142 26.00 23.12 40.16
CA LEU A 142 25.64 23.00 38.77
C LEU A 142 26.53 23.93 37.94
N PHE A 143 26.94 23.48 36.76
CA PHE A 143 27.72 24.29 35.82
C PHE A 143 26.89 24.57 34.57
N VAL A 144 26.79 25.84 34.21
CA VAL A 144 26.00 26.31 33.06
C VAL A 144 26.88 26.95 31.98
N ASP A 145 26.40 26.94 30.73
CA ASP A 145 27.13 27.37 29.53
C ASP A 145 27.31 28.90 29.36
N LYS A 146 26.87 29.69 30.36
CA LYS A 146 26.98 31.16 30.36
C LYS A 146 27.91 31.62 31.47
N GLY A 147 28.80 32.54 31.13
CA GLY A 147 29.78 33.13 32.03
C GLY A 147 29.87 34.65 31.90
N GLU A 148 31.00 35.22 32.28
CA GLU A 148 31.27 36.66 32.27
C GLU A 148 31.04 37.28 30.87
N SER A 149 31.44 36.59 29.81
CA SER A 149 31.19 36.98 28.41
C SER A 149 29.70 37.13 28.04
N ALA A 150 28.80 36.51 28.81
CA ALA A 150 27.35 36.61 28.65
C ALA A 150 26.71 37.55 29.69
N GLY A 151 27.51 38.36 30.39
CA GLY A 151 27.04 39.30 31.41
C GLY A 151 26.60 38.65 32.72
N VAL A 152 26.93 37.38 32.94
CA VAL A 152 26.63 36.66 34.18
C VAL A 152 27.48 37.21 35.33
N GLN A 153 26.88 37.40 36.50
CA GLN A 153 27.54 37.95 37.68
C GLN A 153 27.26 37.09 38.92
N PRO A 154 28.22 36.95 39.86
CA PRO A 154 27.96 36.35 41.16
C PRO A 154 26.78 37.03 41.86
N GLY A 155 25.93 36.25 42.49
CA GLY A 155 24.75 36.70 43.20
C GLY A 155 23.44 36.58 42.42
N GLN A 156 23.48 36.44 41.08
CA GLN A 156 22.27 36.35 40.24
C GLN A 156 21.43 35.09 40.57
N ALA A 157 20.10 35.26 40.59
CA ALA A 157 19.16 34.16 40.81
C ALA A 157 18.99 33.32 39.53
N VAL A 158 18.94 32.00 39.67
CA VAL A 158 18.76 31.06 38.56
C VAL A 158 17.43 30.34 38.72
N ILE A 159 16.62 30.34 37.66
CA ILE A 159 15.25 29.80 37.66
C ILE A 159 15.03 28.82 36.49
N ASP A 160 14.04 27.95 36.64
CA ASP A 160 13.41 27.20 35.54
C ASP A 160 12.01 27.78 35.23
N GLU A 161 11.20 27.09 34.44
CA GLU A 161 9.85 27.54 34.07
C GLU A 161 8.84 27.52 35.23
N VAL A 162 9.19 26.89 36.35
CA VAL A 162 8.34 26.75 37.55
C VAL A 162 8.78 27.70 38.65
N GLY A 163 10.10 27.88 38.87
CA GLY A 163 10.61 28.67 39.98
C GLY A 163 12.12 28.69 40.15
N VAL A 164 12.59 29.11 41.33
CA VAL A 164 14.01 29.20 41.69
C VAL A 164 14.64 27.82 41.74
N VAL A 165 15.79 27.68 41.08
CA VAL A 165 16.66 26.49 41.11
C VAL A 165 17.86 26.72 42.03
N GLY A 166 18.41 27.93 42.03
CA GLY A 166 19.60 28.26 42.82
C GLY A 166 20.12 29.68 42.57
N GLN A 167 21.40 29.87 42.82
CA GLN A 167 22.10 31.16 42.70
C GLN A 167 23.48 30.99 42.07
N VAL A 168 23.88 31.90 41.20
CA VAL A 168 25.25 31.99 40.69
C VAL A 168 26.19 32.34 41.84
N THR A 169 27.13 31.46 42.17
CA THR A 169 28.11 31.67 43.25
C THR A 169 29.52 31.94 42.73
N ARG A 170 29.87 31.43 41.54
CA ARG A 170 31.11 31.79 40.83
C ARG A 170 30.87 31.93 39.35
N VAL A 171 31.67 32.78 38.70
CA VAL A 171 31.61 33.02 37.26
C VAL A 171 33.00 32.85 36.69
N PHE A 172 33.07 32.18 35.54
CA PHE A 172 34.25 32.03 34.70
C PHE A 172 33.97 32.72 33.35
N PRO A 173 34.95 32.87 32.44
CA PRO A 173 34.72 33.58 31.17
C PRO A 173 33.58 33.02 30.31
N TYR A 174 33.43 31.69 30.27
CA TYR A 174 32.46 30.98 29.40
C TYR A 174 31.54 29.99 30.14
N MET A 175 31.52 30.00 31.47
CA MET A 175 30.62 29.16 32.28
C MET A 175 30.42 29.78 33.67
N ALA A 176 29.42 29.33 34.40
CA ALA A 176 29.19 29.75 35.79
C ALA A 176 28.84 28.56 36.70
N GLU A 177 29.26 28.66 37.96
CA GLU A 177 28.93 27.75 39.06
C GLU A 177 27.67 28.27 39.75
N VAL A 178 26.61 27.45 39.75
CA VAL A 178 25.33 27.72 40.39
C VAL A 178 25.19 26.78 41.58
N THR A 179 25.04 27.33 42.79
CA THR A 179 24.69 26.55 43.98
C THR A 179 23.18 26.36 44.02
N LEU A 180 22.73 25.12 44.21
CA LEU A 180 21.31 24.78 44.23
C LEU A 180 20.66 25.13 45.59
N LEU A 181 19.36 25.44 45.57
CA LEU A 181 18.60 25.73 46.80
C LEU A 181 18.54 24.57 47.82
N THR A 182 18.88 23.35 47.37
CA THR A 182 18.95 22.13 48.18
C THR A 182 20.28 21.95 48.90
N ASP A 183 21.31 22.73 48.54
CA ASP A 183 22.62 22.72 49.19
C ASP A 183 22.54 23.12 50.67
N LYS A 184 23.26 22.38 51.53
CA LYS A 184 23.24 22.54 52.99
C LYS A 184 23.67 23.92 53.49
N ASP A 185 24.54 24.60 52.75
CA ASP A 185 25.11 25.91 53.12
C ASP A 185 24.41 27.06 52.37
N HIS A 186 23.37 26.75 51.59
CA HIS A 186 22.59 27.72 50.82
C HIS A 186 21.29 28.11 51.53
N ALA A 187 20.97 29.40 51.46
CA ALA A 187 19.81 30.00 52.12
C ALA A 187 19.04 30.91 51.14
N VAL A 188 17.71 30.76 51.10
CA VAL A 188 16.81 31.56 50.25
C VAL A 188 15.82 32.32 51.12
N PRO A 189 15.79 33.66 51.11
CA PRO A 189 14.77 34.44 51.80
C PRO A 189 13.40 34.26 51.13
N VAL A 190 12.45 33.71 51.89
CA VAL A 190 11.10 33.36 51.40
C VAL A 190 10.00 34.11 52.13
N LYS A 191 8.82 34.14 51.53
CA LYS A 191 7.53 34.54 52.10
C LYS A 191 6.47 33.48 51.78
N VAL A 192 5.57 33.22 52.71
CA VAL A 192 4.39 32.37 52.48
C VAL A 192 3.42 33.12 51.56
N GLU A 193 2.96 32.49 50.47
CA GLU A 193 2.01 33.07 49.50
C GLU A 193 0.69 33.48 50.17
N ARG A 194 0.17 32.63 51.07
CA ARG A 194 -1.13 32.81 51.75
C ARG A 194 -1.09 33.85 52.89
N SER A 195 -0.16 33.71 53.84
CA SER A 195 -0.12 34.52 55.07
C SER A 195 0.88 35.68 55.04
N GLY A 196 1.71 35.79 53.99
CA GLY A 196 2.74 36.84 53.87
C GLY A 196 3.93 36.71 54.83
N VAL A 197 3.90 35.72 55.74
CA VAL A 197 4.95 35.43 56.73
C VAL A 197 6.30 35.28 56.01
N ARG A 198 7.29 36.08 56.43
CA ARG A 198 8.67 36.01 55.92
C ARG A 198 9.50 35.03 56.74
N SER A 199 10.38 34.30 56.07
CA SER A 199 11.30 33.33 56.68
C SER A 199 12.53 33.14 55.79
N VAL A 200 13.44 32.24 56.18
CA VAL A 200 14.57 31.81 55.38
C VAL A 200 14.52 30.29 55.24
N MET A 201 14.51 29.82 54.00
CA MET A 201 14.62 28.40 53.68
C MET A 201 16.09 28.03 53.57
N TYR A 202 16.50 26.98 54.26
CA TYR A 202 17.84 26.41 54.19
C TYR A 202 17.77 25.06 53.46
N GLY A 203 18.72 24.82 52.55
CA GLY A 203 18.88 23.48 52.00
C GLY A 203 19.37 22.50 53.08
N ALA A 204 19.17 21.21 52.81
CA ALA A 204 19.43 20.14 53.78
C ALA A 204 20.51 19.14 53.31
N GLY A 205 21.10 19.36 52.14
CA GLY A 205 22.04 18.43 51.51
C GLY A 205 21.34 17.32 50.71
N SER A 206 22.15 16.40 50.17
CA SER A 206 21.65 15.33 49.29
C SER A 206 20.68 14.40 50.02
N GLY A 207 19.61 13.99 49.33
CA GLY A 207 18.59 13.07 49.86
C GLY A 207 17.70 13.63 50.97
N ARG A 208 17.76 14.94 51.27
CA ARG A 208 16.93 15.60 52.29
C ARG A 208 16.17 16.79 51.72
N LEU A 209 14.96 17.01 52.25
CA LEU A 209 14.13 18.16 51.89
C LEU A 209 14.62 19.42 52.62
N PRO A 210 14.70 20.59 51.95
CA PRO A 210 14.93 21.89 52.59
C PRO A 210 13.97 22.17 53.74
N GLU A 211 14.42 22.99 54.70
CA GLU A 211 13.64 23.33 55.90
C GLU A 211 13.60 24.85 56.13
N LEU A 212 12.48 25.34 56.68
CA LEU A 212 12.44 26.68 57.26
C LEU A 212 12.93 26.58 58.71
N ARG A 213 13.96 27.36 59.05
CA ARG A 213 14.52 27.43 60.40
C ARG A 213 14.00 28.68 61.12
N PHE A 214 14.08 28.67 62.45
CA PHE A 214 13.81 29.82 63.32
C PHE A 214 12.38 30.40 63.26
N LEU A 215 11.38 29.58 62.87
CA LEU A 215 9.97 29.98 62.90
C LEU A 215 9.37 29.81 64.30
N SER A 216 8.65 30.84 64.78
CA SER A 216 7.86 30.73 66.02
C SER A 216 6.77 29.64 65.89
N PRO A 217 6.53 28.81 66.92
CA PRO A 217 5.48 27.79 66.88
C PRO A 217 4.08 28.33 66.55
N ASN A 218 3.80 29.58 66.93
CA ASN A 218 2.51 30.25 66.73
C ASN A 218 2.33 30.85 65.33
N VAL A 219 3.29 30.66 64.41
CA VAL A 219 3.23 31.28 63.08
C VAL A 219 2.18 30.62 62.17
N GLU A 220 1.49 31.42 61.36
CA GLU A 220 0.46 30.98 60.42
C GLU A 220 1.03 30.29 59.17
N ILE A 221 1.58 29.09 59.36
CA ILE A 221 2.05 28.20 58.30
C ILE A 221 1.36 26.84 58.38
N GLN A 222 1.01 26.28 57.22
CA GLN A 222 0.25 25.05 57.06
C GLN A 222 0.86 24.16 55.96
N ALA A 223 0.64 22.85 56.02
CA ALA A 223 1.00 21.95 54.94
C ALA A 223 0.23 22.31 53.66
N GLY A 224 0.92 22.33 52.52
CA GLY A 224 0.39 22.78 51.23
C GLY A 224 0.65 24.25 50.91
N ASP A 225 1.02 25.09 51.89
CA ASP A 225 1.38 26.50 51.64
C ASP A 225 2.54 26.62 50.63
N LYS A 226 2.44 27.53 49.67
CA LYS A 226 3.55 27.86 48.75
C LYS A 226 4.46 28.92 49.33
N LEU A 227 5.74 28.78 49.01
CA LEU A 227 6.81 29.71 49.38
C LEU A 227 7.30 30.42 48.13
N LEU A 228 7.29 31.76 48.19
CA LEU A 228 7.80 32.65 47.16
C LEU A 228 9.06 33.37 47.67
N THR A 229 9.93 33.88 46.82
CA THR A 229 11.04 34.75 47.25
C THR A 229 10.51 36.03 47.92
N SER A 230 11.12 36.43 49.03
CA SER A 230 10.71 37.64 49.75
C SER A 230 11.22 38.91 49.08
N GLY A 231 12.41 38.86 48.49
CA GLY A 231 13.12 40.00 47.90
C GLY A 231 13.68 41.00 48.91
N ILE A 232 13.83 40.59 50.17
CA ILE A 232 14.30 41.46 51.27
C ILE A 232 15.81 41.74 51.24
N ASP A 233 16.59 40.86 50.61
CA ASP A 233 18.05 40.91 50.54
C ASP A 233 18.57 41.59 49.26
N GLY A 234 17.69 41.88 48.30
CA GLY A 234 18.07 42.42 46.99
C GLY A 234 18.78 41.43 46.06
N THR A 235 18.93 40.17 46.48
CA THR A 235 19.53 39.08 45.69
C THR A 235 18.51 38.49 44.73
N TYR A 236 17.36 38.08 45.29
CA TYR A 236 16.26 37.51 44.54
C TYR A 236 15.20 38.59 44.29
N PRO A 237 14.65 38.73 43.08
CA PRO A 237 13.44 39.54 42.89
C PRO A 237 12.29 38.91 43.67
N SER A 238 11.38 39.71 44.23
CA SER A 238 10.27 39.22 45.05
C SER A 238 9.21 38.50 44.21
N GLY A 239 8.71 37.36 44.68
CA GLY A 239 7.57 36.66 44.07
C GLY A 239 7.89 35.48 43.14
N LEU A 240 9.15 35.06 43.00
CA LEU A 240 9.50 33.81 42.33
C LEU A 240 9.07 32.62 43.19
N ALA A 241 8.49 31.56 42.61
CA ALA A 241 8.17 30.35 43.36
C ALA A 241 9.45 29.61 43.79
N VAL A 242 9.45 29.02 44.99
CA VAL A 242 10.62 28.31 45.55
C VAL A 242 10.24 26.87 45.92
N ALA A 243 9.32 26.72 46.87
CA ALA A 243 8.98 25.42 47.45
C ALA A 243 7.52 25.38 47.94
N GLN A 244 7.04 24.19 48.29
CA GLN A 244 5.77 23.96 48.97
C GLN A 244 6.00 23.29 50.32
N VAL A 245 5.29 23.73 51.36
CA VAL A 245 5.36 23.12 52.70
C VAL A 245 4.76 21.72 52.67
N VAL A 246 5.49 20.73 53.17
CA VAL A 246 5.08 19.31 53.25
C VAL A 246 4.63 18.96 54.66
N SER A 247 5.43 19.27 55.68
CA SER A 247 5.12 19.05 57.10
C SER A 247 5.45 20.27 57.94
N VAL A 248 4.68 20.45 59.02
CA VAL A 248 4.89 21.48 60.05
C VAL A 248 4.94 20.77 61.40
N GLU A 249 6.15 20.58 61.91
CA GLU A 249 6.42 19.92 63.19
C GLU A 249 6.52 20.97 64.31
N ARG A 250 5.57 20.92 65.24
CA ARG A 250 5.50 21.76 66.45
C ARG A 250 5.69 20.86 67.68
N GLU A 251 6.93 20.54 68.02
CA GLU A 251 7.23 19.66 69.15
C GLU A 251 7.22 20.42 70.49
N THR A 252 6.50 19.89 71.48
CA THR A 252 6.34 20.50 72.80
C THR A 252 7.69 20.57 73.52
N GLY A 253 8.24 21.78 73.64
CA GLY A 253 9.55 22.04 74.26
C GLY A 253 10.61 22.58 73.29
N GLN A 254 10.38 22.54 71.97
CA GLN A 254 11.24 23.26 71.02
C GLN A 254 10.83 24.74 70.91
N ILE A 255 11.83 25.63 70.88
CA ILE A 255 11.63 27.10 70.76
C ILE A 255 11.14 27.49 69.36
N PHE A 256 11.43 26.66 68.36
CA PHE A 256 11.09 26.91 66.95
C PHE A 256 10.35 25.71 66.36
N ALA A 257 9.41 25.96 65.45
CA ALA A 257 8.82 24.92 64.62
C ALA A 257 9.80 24.50 63.51
N ARG A 258 9.87 23.19 63.22
CA ARG A 258 10.54 22.67 62.02
C ARG A 258 9.52 22.55 60.90
N VAL A 259 9.83 23.12 59.74
CA VAL A 259 8.92 23.09 58.58
C VAL A 259 9.65 22.53 57.37
N THR A 260 9.27 21.34 56.94
CA THR A 260 9.90 20.62 55.82
C THR A 260 9.24 21.02 54.50
N CYS A 261 10.05 21.37 53.50
CA CYS A 261 9.61 21.98 52.26
C CYS A 261 10.10 21.20 51.03
N LYS A 262 9.22 21.00 50.04
CA LYS A 262 9.55 20.36 48.76
C LYS A 262 9.82 21.43 47.70
N PRO A 263 11.00 21.45 47.06
CA PRO A 263 11.27 22.35 45.92
C PRO A 263 10.26 22.15 44.79
N LEU A 264 9.79 23.25 44.21
CA LEU A 264 8.89 23.21 43.05
C LEU A 264 9.70 23.00 41.76
N ALA A 265 10.73 23.82 41.59
CA ALA A 265 11.74 23.80 40.54
C ALA A 265 12.92 22.87 40.88
N GLY A 266 13.73 22.51 39.89
CA GLY A 266 14.96 21.73 40.12
C GLY A 266 15.55 21.03 38.90
N VAL A 267 16.88 20.93 38.88
CA VAL A 267 17.69 20.51 37.72
C VAL A 267 17.38 19.10 37.20
N GLU A 268 16.99 18.15 38.06
CA GLU A 268 16.63 16.79 37.63
C GLU A 268 15.52 16.76 36.56
N LYS A 269 14.71 17.83 36.50
CA LYS A 269 13.64 18.00 35.52
C LYS A 269 14.05 18.93 34.36
N SER A 270 15.20 19.60 34.43
CA SER A 270 15.42 20.93 33.83
C SER A 270 16.86 21.16 33.32
N PRO A 271 17.18 20.88 32.03
CA PRO A 271 18.48 21.25 31.45
C PRO A 271 18.56 22.72 31.02
N HIS A 272 17.43 23.35 30.70
CA HIS A 272 17.35 24.75 30.25
C HIS A 272 16.91 25.64 31.41
N LEU A 273 17.64 26.73 31.63
CA LEU A 273 17.48 27.65 32.76
C LEU A 273 17.51 29.11 32.30
N LEU A 274 16.98 30.00 33.14
CA LEU A 274 17.11 31.45 33.01
C LEU A 274 17.91 32.00 34.19
N ILE A 275 19.01 32.67 33.90
CA ILE A 275 19.74 33.49 34.86
C ILE A 275 19.06 34.87 34.84
N LEU A 276 18.53 35.28 35.99
CA LEU A 276 17.91 36.59 36.14
C LEU A 276 19.00 37.64 36.34
N GLY A 277 19.00 38.64 35.46
CA GLY A 277 19.75 39.87 35.70
C GLY A 277 19.32 40.48 37.03
N ARG A 278 20.28 41.16 37.67
CA ARG A 278 20.04 41.81 38.97
C ARG A 278 18.85 42.74 38.84
N ALA A 279 17.86 42.58 39.73
CA ALA A 279 16.71 43.47 39.77
C ALA A 279 17.22 44.92 39.84
N ALA A 280 16.70 45.78 38.97
CA ALA A 280 17.11 47.18 38.93
C ALA A 280 16.98 47.78 40.33
N ALA A 281 17.98 48.56 40.76
CA ALA A 281 17.85 49.38 41.94
C ALA A 281 16.56 50.23 41.82
N PRO A 282 15.81 50.47 42.90
CA PRO A 282 14.52 51.15 42.84
C PRO A 282 14.63 52.45 42.03
N PRO A 283 13.71 52.68 41.08
CA PRO A 283 13.95 53.59 39.97
C PRO A 283 14.19 55.03 40.42
N GLN A 284 15.23 55.64 39.85
CA GLN A 284 15.34 57.10 39.82
C GLN A 284 14.28 57.66 38.85
N ARG A 285 13.85 58.90 39.07
CA ARG A 285 12.68 59.51 38.41
C ARG A 285 12.89 59.62 36.88
N PRO A 286 11.92 59.22 36.02
CA PRO A 286 12.12 59.20 34.56
C PRO A 286 12.07 60.57 33.88
N GLU A 287 12.70 60.65 32.71
CA GLU A 287 12.49 61.67 31.66
C GLU A 287 12.02 60.99 30.35
N GLU A 288 11.40 61.75 29.43
CA GLU A 288 10.55 61.26 28.32
C GLU A 288 11.25 60.97 26.96
N PRO A 289 10.60 60.23 26.03
CA PRO A 289 11.26 59.55 24.89
C PRO A 289 11.17 60.25 23.52
N ALA A 290 11.82 59.68 22.50
CA ALA A 290 11.72 60.08 21.08
C ALA A 290 11.40 58.88 20.14
N GLU A 291 10.62 59.15 19.08
CA GLU A 291 10.03 58.17 18.14
C GLU A 291 10.82 57.94 16.82
N SER A 292 10.41 56.91 16.05
CA SER A 292 10.34 56.76 14.56
C SER A 292 10.83 55.39 14.05
N ASP A 293 10.45 54.82 12.91
CA ASP A 293 9.18 54.78 12.14
C ASP A 293 9.27 53.57 11.15
N THR A 294 8.19 53.17 10.44
CA THR A 294 8.14 52.05 9.46
C THR A 294 7.68 52.51 8.06
N PRO A 295 7.96 51.83 6.91
CA PRO A 295 6.92 50.94 6.33
C PRO A 295 7.27 49.88 5.20
N ARG A 296 6.41 48.85 5.10
CA ARG A 296 5.74 48.21 3.91
C ARG A 296 6.45 47.61 2.64
N LYS A 297 6.28 46.27 2.50
CA LYS A 297 5.38 45.52 1.54
C LYS A 297 5.60 45.50 -0.01
N GLY A 298 5.58 44.28 -0.60
CA GLY A 298 5.43 44.00 -2.05
C GLY A 298 4.74 42.64 -2.34
N ARG A 299 4.09 42.43 -3.51
CA ARG A 299 3.14 41.30 -3.75
C ARG A 299 2.96 40.90 -5.24
N GLY A 300 2.93 39.60 -5.56
CA GLY A 300 2.47 38.99 -6.84
C GLY A 300 3.01 37.54 -7.00
N ARG A 301 2.33 36.45 -7.41
CA ARG A 301 1.06 36.10 -8.12
C ARG A 301 1.21 35.76 -9.62
N HIS A 302 1.30 34.46 -9.99
CA HIS A 302 0.36 33.75 -10.91
C HIS A 302 0.79 32.33 -11.39
N ARG A 303 -0.20 31.39 -11.51
CA ARG A 303 -0.44 30.28 -12.51
C ARG A 303 0.74 29.34 -12.89
N GLY A 304 0.65 28.04 -13.22
CA GLY A 304 -0.37 27.03 -13.61
C GLY A 304 0.40 25.87 -14.34
N ILE A 305 -0.11 24.77 -14.93
CA ILE A 305 -1.44 24.13 -15.11
C ILE A 305 -1.17 22.58 -15.17
N ALA A 306 -2.20 21.72 -15.31
CA ALA A 306 -2.15 20.24 -15.46
C ALA A 306 -1.78 19.77 -16.91
N ASN A 307 -1.84 18.50 -17.39
CA ASN A 307 -2.50 17.25 -16.96
C ASN A 307 -2.03 16.00 -17.80
N LEU A 308 -2.70 14.83 -17.65
CA LEU A 308 -2.84 13.65 -18.56
C LEU A 308 -1.73 12.55 -18.59
N VAL A 309 -1.98 11.25 -18.89
CA VAL A 309 -3.09 10.27 -18.67
C VAL A 309 -2.63 8.86 -19.17
N PRO A 310 -3.09 7.71 -18.61
CA PRO A 310 -2.67 6.35 -19.04
C PRO A 310 -3.67 5.62 -19.98
N VAL A 311 -3.24 4.52 -20.62
CA VAL A 311 -4.01 3.78 -21.66
C VAL A 311 -4.04 2.25 -21.44
N SER A 312 -5.16 1.62 -21.83
CA SER A 312 -5.41 0.16 -21.91
C SER A 312 -5.89 -0.22 -23.33
N GLY A 313 -5.97 -1.48 -23.77
CA GLY A 313 -5.67 -2.78 -23.14
C GLY A 313 -6.58 -3.86 -23.75
N VAL A 314 -6.13 -4.58 -24.79
CA VAL A 314 -7.00 -5.40 -25.67
C VAL A 314 -6.29 -6.67 -26.19
N THR A 315 -6.56 -7.85 -25.61
CA THR A 315 -6.19 -9.16 -26.21
C THR A 315 -7.05 -10.33 -25.70
N LEU A 316 -8.24 -10.55 -26.28
CA LEU A 316 -8.91 -11.87 -26.31
C LEU A 316 -10.05 -11.94 -27.35
N ARG A 317 -9.77 -11.65 -28.63
CA ARG A 317 -10.78 -11.59 -29.71
C ARG A 317 -10.33 -12.22 -31.04
N LEU A 318 -9.55 -13.30 -30.99
CA LEU A 318 -9.19 -14.11 -32.16
C LEU A 318 -9.42 -15.60 -31.82
N GLN A 319 -10.56 -16.15 -32.23
CA GLN A 319 -10.79 -17.60 -32.30
C GLN A 319 -11.09 -17.96 -33.77
N PRO A 320 -10.21 -18.73 -34.45
CA PRO A 320 -10.53 -19.30 -35.75
C PRO A 320 -11.39 -20.56 -35.61
N ASP A 321 -12.16 -20.88 -36.65
CA ASP A 321 -12.90 -22.14 -36.74
C ASP A 321 -11.94 -23.29 -37.08
N PHE A 322 -11.37 -23.89 -36.03
CA PHE A 322 -10.44 -25.01 -36.15
C PHE A 322 -11.10 -26.26 -36.75
N LEU A 323 -12.42 -26.46 -36.54
CA LEU A 323 -13.11 -27.66 -37.03
C LEU A 323 -13.28 -27.59 -38.57
N ALA A 324 -13.73 -26.46 -39.10
CA ALA A 324 -13.81 -26.24 -40.55
C ALA A 324 -12.43 -26.35 -41.23
N LEU A 325 -11.37 -25.84 -40.59
CA LEU A 325 -10.00 -25.91 -41.10
C LEU A 325 -9.46 -27.35 -41.16
N VAL A 326 -9.68 -28.14 -40.10
CA VAL A 326 -9.27 -29.55 -40.03
C VAL A 326 -10.08 -30.42 -41.00
N LEU A 327 -11.40 -30.20 -41.09
CA LEU A 327 -12.25 -30.87 -42.09
C LEU A 327 -11.76 -30.61 -43.51
N LEU A 328 -11.45 -29.35 -43.83
CA LEU A 328 -10.97 -28.95 -45.16
C LEU A 328 -9.60 -29.58 -45.49
N TYR A 329 -8.70 -29.71 -44.52
CA TYR A 329 -7.44 -30.45 -44.68
C TYR A 329 -7.67 -31.91 -45.10
N TRP A 330 -8.47 -32.65 -44.34
CA TRP A 330 -8.68 -34.08 -44.57
C TRP A 330 -9.50 -34.36 -45.84
N CYS A 331 -10.51 -33.53 -46.16
CA CYS A 331 -11.25 -33.63 -47.42
C CYS A 331 -10.37 -33.39 -48.66
N ILE A 332 -9.31 -32.57 -48.55
CA ILE A 332 -8.39 -32.30 -49.66
C ILE A 332 -7.35 -33.43 -49.80
N GLN A 333 -6.75 -33.92 -48.70
CA GLN A 333 -5.68 -34.93 -48.78
C GLN A 333 -6.22 -36.37 -48.85
N GLU A 334 -7.16 -36.75 -47.98
CA GLU A 334 -7.67 -38.13 -47.87
C GLU A 334 -9.22 -38.21 -47.89
N PRO A 335 -9.87 -37.85 -49.02
CA PRO A 335 -11.34 -37.90 -49.18
C PRO A 335 -11.95 -39.31 -49.10
N ARG A 336 -11.14 -40.35 -48.87
CA ARG A 336 -11.59 -41.71 -48.60
C ARG A 336 -11.97 -41.92 -47.13
N LEU A 337 -11.37 -41.15 -46.20
CA LEU A 337 -11.65 -41.23 -44.76
C LEU A 337 -12.77 -40.29 -44.34
N ILE A 338 -12.74 -39.03 -44.81
CA ILE A 338 -13.77 -38.03 -44.49
C ILE A 338 -14.64 -37.79 -45.72
N SER A 339 -15.84 -38.36 -45.68
CA SER A 339 -16.88 -38.15 -46.70
C SER A 339 -17.79 -36.96 -46.35
N VAL A 340 -18.57 -36.47 -47.31
CA VAL A 340 -19.60 -35.42 -47.12
C VAL A 340 -20.51 -35.71 -45.91
N GLY A 341 -20.86 -36.99 -45.66
CA GLY A 341 -21.67 -37.38 -44.51
C GLY A 341 -20.94 -37.24 -43.16
N MET A 342 -19.63 -37.44 -43.12
CA MET A 342 -18.83 -37.23 -41.90
C MET A 342 -18.71 -35.73 -41.57
N ALA A 343 -18.49 -34.89 -42.59
CA ALA A 343 -18.51 -33.44 -42.44
C ALA A 343 -19.88 -32.92 -41.98
N TRP A 344 -20.97 -33.50 -42.50
CA TRP A 344 -22.34 -33.22 -42.06
C TRP A 344 -22.58 -33.61 -40.59
N CYS A 345 -22.18 -34.81 -40.17
CA CYS A 345 -22.30 -35.25 -38.76
C CYS A 345 -21.49 -34.37 -37.80
N LEU A 346 -20.27 -33.98 -38.18
CA LEU A 346 -19.44 -33.05 -37.39
C LEU A 346 -20.04 -31.64 -37.35
N GLY A 347 -20.76 -31.23 -38.40
CA GLY A 347 -21.56 -30.01 -38.39
C GLY A 347 -22.73 -30.06 -37.42
N LEU A 348 -23.46 -31.19 -37.32
CA LEU A 348 -24.51 -31.36 -36.30
C LEU A 348 -23.94 -31.33 -34.87
N LEU A 349 -22.76 -31.89 -34.65
CA LEU A 349 -22.07 -31.80 -33.36
C LEU A 349 -21.67 -30.35 -33.03
N MET A 350 -21.28 -29.56 -34.04
CA MET A 350 -21.04 -28.13 -33.90
C MET A 350 -22.33 -27.35 -33.60
N ASP A 351 -23.45 -27.69 -34.26
CA ASP A 351 -24.76 -27.08 -33.99
C ASP A 351 -25.17 -27.27 -32.52
N VAL A 352 -24.90 -28.46 -31.94
CA VAL A 352 -25.08 -28.75 -30.50
C VAL A 352 -24.13 -27.93 -29.63
N ALA A 353 -22.84 -27.87 -29.97
CA ALA A 353 -21.80 -27.26 -29.15
C ALA A 353 -21.92 -25.73 -29.05
N ASP A 354 -22.18 -25.04 -30.17
CA ASP A 354 -22.33 -23.59 -30.24
C ASP A 354 -23.77 -23.12 -29.90
N ALA A 355 -24.68 -24.06 -29.60
CA ALA A 355 -26.11 -23.82 -29.38
C ALA A 355 -26.77 -23.01 -30.53
N THR A 356 -26.40 -23.32 -31.77
CA THR A 356 -26.93 -22.68 -32.98
C THR A 356 -28.13 -23.46 -33.56
N VAL A 357 -28.71 -22.97 -34.66
CA VAL A 357 -29.88 -23.58 -35.31
C VAL A 357 -29.50 -24.94 -35.88
N PHE A 358 -30.29 -25.98 -35.56
CA PHE A 358 -29.91 -27.35 -35.90
C PHE A 358 -29.90 -27.57 -37.42
N GLY A 359 -28.78 -28.10 -37.95
CA GLY A 359 -28.57 -28.31 -39.37
C GLY A 359 -27.80 -27.20 -40.08
N GLN A 360 -27.49 -26.07 -39.42
CA GLN A 360 -26.81 -24.90 -39.99
C GLN A 360 -25.35 -25.20 -40.36
N HIS A 361 -24.53 -25.62 -39.39
CA HIS A 361 -23.14 -26.01 -39.63
C HIS A 361 -23.08 -27.34 -40.40
N ALA A 362 -24.06 -28.24 -40.22
CA ALA A 362 -24.18 -29.45 -41.03
C ALA A 362 -24.36 -29.16 -42.53
N LEU A 363 -25.19 -28.17 -42.89
CA LEU A 363 -25.34 -27.70 -44.28
C LEU A 363 -24.03 -27.10 -44.79
N ALA A 364 -23.43 -26.20 -44.00
CA ALA A 364 -22.21 -25.49 -44.37
C ALA A 364 -21.03 -26.44 -44.61
N TYR A 365 -20.82 -27.42 -43.72
CA TYR A 365 -19.72 -28.37 -43.83
C TYR A 365 -19.95 -29.43 -44.92
N ALA A 366 -21.20 -29.82 -45.20
CA ALA A 366 -21.51 -30.67 -46.35
C ALA A 366 -21.16 -29.96 -47.68
N VAL A 367 -21.51 -28.68 -47.80
CA VAL A 367 -21.15 -27.84 -48.96
C VAL A 367 -19.63 -27.63 -49.03
N LEU A 368 -18.96 -27.34 -47.91
CA LEU A 368 -17.50 -27.19 -47.84
C LEU A 368 -16.77 -28.46 -48.27
N ALA A 369 -17.21 -29.64 -47.81
CA ALA A 369 -16.63 -30.93 -48.18
C ALA A 369 -16.80 -31.24 -49.68
N TYR A 370 -17.97 -30.94 -50.26
CA TYR A 370 -18.19 -31.07 -51.70
C TYR A 370 -17.30 -30.10 -52.51
N ALA A 371 -17.21 -28.83 -52.10
CA ALA A 371 -16.36 -27.84 -52.74
C ALA A 371 -14.87 -28.23 -52.67
N ALA A 372 -14.44 -28.76 -51.52
CA ALA A 372 -13.10 -29.32 -51.33
C ALA A 372 -12.82 -30.49 -52.29
N GLU A 373 -13.74 -31.45 -52.42
CA GLU A 373 -13.59 -32.58 -53.35
C GLU A 373 -13.52 -32.12 -54.82
N TYR A 374 -14.37 -31.17 -55.20
CA TYR A 374 -14.45 -30.60 -56.54
C TYR A 374 -13.16 -29.84 -56.92
N PHE A 375 -12.67 -28.94 -56.05
CA PHE A 375 -11.48 -28.15 -56.32
C PHE A 375 -10.16 -28.84 -55.97
N ARG A 376 -10.16 -30.01 -55.31
CA ARG A 376 -8.97 -30.76 -54.87
C ARG A 376 -7.83 -30.81 -55.89
N ARG A 377 -8.14 -31.19 -57.15
CA ARG A 377 -7.13 -31.31 -58.23
C ARG A 377 -6.53 -29.97 -58.68
N ARG A 378 -7.19 -28.86 -58.38
CA ARG A 378 -6.73 -27.49 -58.63
C ARG A 378 -5.90 -26.99 -57.45
N VAL A 379 -6.40 -27.13 -56.22
CA VAL A 379 -5.70 -26.70 -54.98
C VAL A 379 -4.32 -27.37 -54.87
N LEU A 380 -4.25 -28.70 -55.03
CA LEU A 380 -3.00 -29.46 -54.86
C LEU A 380 -1.90 -29.17 -55.91
N ARG A 381 -2.18 -28.38 -56.96
CA ARG A 381 -1.16 -27.96 -57.95
C ARG A 381 -0.39 -26.71 -57.54
N PHE A 382 -0.90 -25.95 -56.57
CA PHE A 382 -0.32 -24.66 -56.17
C PHE A 382 0.57 -24.82 -54.93
N PRO A 383 1.58 -23.95 -54.74
CA PRO A 383 2.39 -23.91 -53.52
C PRO A 383 1.55 -23.55 -52.29
N LEU A 384 1.99 -23.94 -51.09
CA LEU A 384 1.23 -23.85 -49.82
C LEU A 384 0.60 -22.48 -49.55
N TRP A 385 1.29 -21.38 -49.87
CA TRP A 385 0.76 -20.02 -49.71
C TRP A 385 -0.39 -19.67 -50.67
N GLN A 386 -0.34 -20.19 -51.90
CA GLN A 386 -1.45 -20.04 -52.86
C GLN A 386 -2.60 -21.00 -52.56
N GLN A 387 -2.33 -22.15 -51.93
CA GLN A 387 -3.38 -23.00 -51.35
C GLN A 387 -4.11 -22.27 -50.20
N ALA A 388 -3.37 -21.62 -49.30
CA ALA A 388 -3.95 -20.84 -48.19
C ALA A 388 -4.92 -19.75 -48.70
N ALA A 389 -4.60 -19.08 -49.81
CA ALA A 389 -5.51 -18.11 -50.44
C ALA A 389 -6.81 -18.75 -50.98
N GLN A 390 -6.74 -19.95 -51.56
CA GLN A 390 -7.93 -20.68 -52.02
C GLN A 390 -8.75 -21.23 -50.85
N VAL A 391 -8.08 -21.67 -49.79
CA VAL A 391 -8.68 -22.07 -48.51
C VAL A 391 -9.40 -20.89 -47.84
N ALA A 392 -8.82 -19.69 -47.86
CA ALA A 392 -9.48 -18.48 -47.35
C ALA A 392 -10.83 -18.22 -48.05
N ILE A 393 -10.88 -18.36 -49.37
CA ILE A 393 -12.11 -18.20 -50.15
C ILE A 393 -13.16 -19.25 -49.76
N LEU A 394 -12.76 -20.52 -49.59
CA LEU A 394 -13.66 -21.60 -49.18
C LEU A 394 -14.19 -21.42 -47.75
N LEU A 395 -13.34 -21.01 -46.81
CA LEU A 395 -13.74 -20.75 -45.42
C LEU A 395 -14.61 -19.49 -45.29
N LEU A 396 -14.32 -18.43 -46.04
CA LEU A 396 -15.17 -17.23 -46.11
C LEU A 396 -16.54 -17.55 -46.74
N PHE A 397 -16.59 -18.38 -47.78
CA PHE A 397 -17.85 -18.85 -48.37
C PHE A 397 -18.65 -19.70 -47.38
N CYS A 398 -18.00 -20.60 -46.64
CA CYS A 398 -18.62 -21.38 -45.58
C CYS A 398 -19.20 -20.48 -44.48
N ALA A 399 -18.43 -19.51 -43.99
CA ALA A 399 -18.88 -18.53 -42.99
C ALA A 399 -20.02 -17.64 -43.51
N ALA A 400 -20.01 -17.27 -44.80
CA ALA A 400 -21.11 -16.54 -45.44
C ALA A 400 -22.40 -17.37 -45.52
N LEU A 401 -22.30 -18.69 -45.75
CA LEU A 401 -23.44 -19.60 -45.77
C LEU A 401 -24.03 -19.79 -44.36
N VAL A 402 -23.18 -20.00 -43.35
CA VAL A 402 -23.57 -20.01 -41.93
C VAL A 402 -24.27 -18.70 -41.53
N LEU A 403 -23.70 -17.56 -41.95
CA LEU A 403 -24.28 -16.23 -41.73
C LEU A 403 -25.64 -16.05 -42.43
N LEU A 404 -25.76 -16.47 -43.70
CA LEU A 404 -27.00 -16.38 -44.46
C LEU A 404 -28.14 -17.13 -43.75
N VAL A 405 -27.87 -18.38 -43.35
CA VAL A 405 -28.82 -19.21 -42.61
C VAL A 405 -29.20 -18.55 -41.28
N ARG A 406 -28.22 -18.00 -40.55
CA ARG A 406 -28.44 -17.29 -39.28
C ARG A 406 -29.32 -16.05 -39.43
N VAL A 407 -29.12 -15.26 -40.48
CA VAL A 407 -29.94 -14.06 -40.77
C VAL A 407 -31.36 -14.44 -41.22
N VAL A 408 -31.50 -15.49 -42.03
CA VAL A 408 -32.81 -16.06 -42.40
C VAL A 408 -33.56 -16.61 -41.17
N GLY A 409 -32.83 -17.15 -40.19
CA GLY A 409 -33.33 -17.53 -38.86
C GLY A 409 -33.67 -16.35 -37.93
N GLY A 410 -33.56 -15.10 -38.40
CA GLY A 410 -33.96 -13.90 -37.65
C GLY A 410 -32.93 -13.37 -36.65
N ALA A 411 -31.70 -13.88 -36.63
CA ALA A 411 -30.65 -13.41 -35.73
C ALA A 411 -29.95 -12.13 -36.26
N PRO A 412 -29.43 -11.25 -35.38
CA PRO A 412 -28.87 -9.97 -35.77
C PRO A 412 -27.57 -10.12 -36.59
N ILE A 413 -27.38 -9.18 -37.53
CA ILE A 413 -26.20 -9.13 -38.41
C ILE A 413 -24.92 -8.95 -37.56
N PRO A 414 -23.95 -9.88 -37.60
CA PRO A 414 -22.70 -9.77 -36.86
C PRO A 414 -21.82 -8.60 -37.34
N ARG A 415 -21.00 -8.07 -36.43
CA ARG A 415 -19.95 -7.10 -36.76
C ARG A 415 -18.91 -7.70 -37.72
N TRP A 416 -18.23 -6.85 -38.50
CA TRP A 416 -17.12 -7.23 -39.41
C TRP A 416 -16.06 -8.16 -38.79
N THR A 417 -15.89 -8.15 -37.47
CA THR A 417 -15.05 -9.08 -36.71
C THR A 417 -15.36 -10.57 -36.98
N TYR A 418 -16.58 -10.91 -37.43
CA TYR A 418 -16.94 -12.29 -37.81
C TYR A 418 -16.09 -12.83 -38.98
N ALA A 419 -15.63 -11.96 -39.89
CA ALA A 419 -14.75 -12.35 -40.99
C ALA A 419 -13.29 -12.64 -40.57
N VAL A 420 -12.89 -12.25 -39.34
CA VAL A 420 -11.51 -12.44 -38.85
C VAL A 420 -11.21 -13.91 -38.59
N GLY A 421 -12.17 -14.68 -38.08
CA GLY A 421 -12.00 -16.11 -37.78
C GLY A 421 -11.56 -16.95 -39.01
N PRO A 422 -12.29 -16.89 -40.14
CA PRO A 422 -11.90 -17.55 -41.40
C PRO A 422 -10.54 -17.09 -41.95
N LEU A 423 -10.21 -15.81 -41.83
CA LEU A 423 -8.92 -15.25 -42.29
C LEU A 423 -7.75 -15.76 -41.44
N VAL A 424 -7.91 -15.83 -40.11
CA VAL A 424 -6.93 -16.41 -39.20
C VAL A 424 -6.79 -17.92 -39.45
N GLY A 425 -7.90 -18.64 -39.67
CA GLY A 425 -7.88 -20.05 -40.04
C GLY A 425 -7.11 -20.31 -41.34
N ALA A 426 -7.30 -19.48 -42.36
CA ALA A 426 -6.54 -19.58 -43.60
C ALA A 426 -5.04 -19.25 -43.42
N LEU A 427 -4.70 -18.28 -42.57
CA LEU A 427 -3.31 -17.97 -42.23
C LEU A 427 -2.61 -19.14 -41.51
N LEU A 428 -3.36 -19.95 -40.75
CA LEU A 428 -2.88 -21.17 -40.10
C LEU A 428 -2.73 -22.37 -41.06
N TRP A 429 -3.20 -22.30 -42.31
CA TRP A 429 -3.15 -23.42 -43.26
C TRP A 429 -1.74 -24.01 -43.48
N PRO A 430 -0.67 -23.22 -43.66
CA PRO A 430 0.68 -23.77 -43.83
C PRO A 430 1.18 -24.48 -42.56
N VAL A 431 0.80 -24.00 -41.38
CA VAL A 431 1.16 -24.59 -40.08
C VAL A 431 0.41 -25.91 -39.85
N VAL A 432 -0.91 -25.92 -40.09
CA VAL A 432 -1.75 -27.12 -39.95
C VAL A 432 -1.33 -28.21 -40.95
N THR A 433 -1.05 -27.85 -42.20
CA THR A 433 -0.59 -28.82 -43.21
C THR A 433 0.77 -29.43 -42.87
N THR A 434 1.73 -28.62 -42.41
CA THR A 434 3.06 -29.13 -42.02
C THR A 434 3.02 -30.00 -40.77
N LEU A 435 2.18 -29.65 -39.80
CA LEU A 435 2.00 -30.42 -38.56
C LEU A 435 1.28 -31.76 -38.80
N LEU A 436 0.20 -31.77 -39.59
CA LEU A 436 -0.57 -33.01 -39.88
C LEU A 436 0.14 -33.96 -40.87
N GLN A 437 1.09 -33.48 -41.67
CA GLN A 437 1.93 -34.33 -42.52
C GLN A 437 3.13 -34.95 -41.79
N TRP A 438 3.49 -34.44 -40.60
CA TRP A 438 4.62 -34.97 -39.82
C TRP A 438 4.50 -36.49 -39.53
N PRO A 439 3.34 -37.03 -39.08
CA PRO A 439 3.20 -38.46 -38.78
C PRO A 439 3.17 -39.35 -40.02
N GLN A 440 2.88 -38.79 -41.20
CA GLN A 440 2.64 -39.54 -42.44
C GLN A 440 3.92 -39.75 -43.29
N ARG A 441 5.06 -39.16 -42.91
CA ARG A 441 6.33 -39.40 -43.61
C ARG A 441 6.77 -40.84 -43.33
N PRO A 442 6.92 -41.72 -44.36
CA PRO A 442 7.47 -43.04 -44.13
C PRO A 442 8.89 -42.87 -43.54
N ARG A 443 9.17 -43.56 -42.43
CA ARG A 443 10.55 -43.73 -41.95
C ARG A 443 11.35 -44.27 -43.12
N ARG A 444 12.36 -43.52 -43.59
CA ARG A 444 13.36 -44.02 -44.54
C ARG A 444 13.97 -45.27 -43.90
N SER A 445 13.58 -46.45 -44.38
CA SER A 445 14.24 -47.70 -44.05
C SER A 445 15.69 -47.58 -44.49
N GLN A 446 16.61 -47.79 -43.57
CA GLN A 446 18.04 -47.89 -43.88
C GLN A 446 18.22 -49.08 -44.82
N ALA A 447 18.48 -48.79 -46.10
CA ALA A 447 18.62 -49.76 -47.16
C ALA A 447 19.48 -49.18 -48.29
N GLU A 448 20.75 -48.93 -47.98
CA GLU A 448 21.85 -48.98 -48.93
C GLU A 448 22.99 -49.75 -48.22
N VAL A 449 23.57 -50.70 -48.96
CA VAL A 449 24.49 -51.76 -48.51
C VAL A 449 25.93 -51.34 -48.74
#